data_AF-A0A2W4Z7W4-F1
#
_entry.id   AF-A0A2W4Z7W4-F1
#
_cell.length_a   1.000
_cell.length_b   1.000
_cell.length_c   1.000
_cell.angle_alpha   90.00
_cell.angle_beta   90.00
_cell.angle_gamma   90.00
#
_symmetry.space_group_name_H-M   'P 1'
#
loop_
_entity.id
_entity.type
_entity.pdbx_description
1 polymer ?
#
loop_
_entity_poly.entity_id
_entity_poly.type
_entity_poly.pdbx_seq_one_letter_code
_entity_poly.pdbx_strand_id
1 'polypeptide(L)'
;MHYDPPRMFEKPFIRKLLFCLASIASGWIAAFAMSPASFWPCLFVGLSALYYLYSRTERPMQAYAAGFLFGIGYFTTGLWWIGNALLVEGNEFAWVWPISVIGLPTLLSLFTGLYLSIARIMTPPDTAKGFLAFAFFLTLSEWTRGTAFTGFPWNLYGYVWAEHLSMAQSFHYFGAYGMTFVSVAWAAAAGFLYVWNKDPLPKIICIGAVAATMGAMYLVGTARLENNPTTFDTANAVVVVQPNIPQNMKWDPSATQANFIKTVRLSEVPESSFGEDVPENIFIVWPETAISPAVSDMPQNVETLRRMLGGYKVSDAHLVTGILRRKPDMVERDGVMETAYGNSVALIDKNLSNIRFYDKYNLVPFGEFIPFQKW
;
A
#
# COMPACT_ATOMS: atom_id res chain seq x y z
N MET A 1 -18.81 -27.39 -45.23
CA MET A 1 -17.83 -26.33 -45.53
C MET A 1 -17.05 -26.05 -44.26
N HIS A 2 -15.82 -26.57 -44.17
CA HIS A 2 -14.90 -26.22 -43.08
C HIS A 2 -14.40 -24.80 -43.34
N TYR A 3 -14.78 -23.86 -42.48
CA TYR A 3 -14.17 -22.54 -42.43
C TYR A 3 -12.85 -22.70 -41.68
N ASP A 4 -11.75 -22.88 -42.41
CA ASP A 4 -10.40 -22.80 -41.86
C ASP A 4 -10.12 -21.32 -41.56
N PRO A 5 -9.99 -20.90 -40.29
CA PRO A 5 -9.65 -19.52 -39.98
C PRO A 5 -8.28 -19.19 -40.57
N PRO A 6 -8.06 -17.94 -41.02
CA PRO A 6 -6.85 -17.56 -41.74
C PRO A 6 -5.58 -17.85 -40.93
N ARG A 7 -4.58 -18.42 -41.62
CA ARG A 7 -3.24 -18.86 -41.14
C ARG A 7 -2.33 -17.72 -40.67
N MET A 8 -2.88 -16.71 -40.01
CA MET A 8 -2.12 -15.57 -39.45
C MET A 8 -1.37 -15.96 -38.15
N PHE A 9 -1.61 -17.15 -37.60
CA PHE A 9 -1.13 -17.60 -36.29
C PHE A 9 0.03 -18.63 -36.31
N GLU A 10 0.63 -18.92 -37.47
CA GLU A 10 1.73 -19.91 -37.57
C GLU A 10 3.13 -19.30 -37.44
N LYS A 11 3.30 -17.97 -37.56
CA LYS A 11 4.62 -17.36 -37.45
C LYS A 11 5.10 -17.36 -35.99
N PRO A 12 6.28 -17.95 -35.67
CA PRO A 12 6.81 -18.02 -34.30
C PRO A 12 6.93 -16.64 -33.63
N PHE A 13 7.20 -15.59 -34.41
CA PHE A 13 7.26 -14.22 -33.93
C PHE A 13 5.92 -13.70 -33.40
N ILE A 14 4.82 -13.94 -34.14
CA ILE A 14 3.48 -13.47 -33.76
C ILE A 14 3.04 -14.14 -32.45
N ARG A 15 3.31 -15.44 -32.28
CA ARG A 15 2.99 -16.16 -31.03
C ARG A 15 3.74 -15.58 -29.83
N LYS A 16 5.02 -15.26 -29.99
CA LYS A 16 5.83 -14.61 -28.93
C LYS A 16 5.29 -13.22 -28.59
N LEU A 17 4.95 -12.42 -29.60
CA LEU A 17 4.38 -11.10 -29.41
C LEU A 17 3.04 -11.18 -28.65
N LEU A 18 2.15 -12.07 -29.07
CA LEU A 18 0.85 -12.30 -28.41
C LEU A 18 1.03 -12.77 -26.97
N PHE A 19 2.00 -13.66 -26.69
CA PHE A 19 2.33 -14.07 -25.33
C PHE A 19 2.79 -12.90 -24.47
N CYS A 20 3.67 -12.04 -24.99
CA CYS A 20 4.14 -10.87 -24.27
C CYS A 20 2.99 -9.88 -23.99
N LEU A 21 2.19 -9.55 -25.00
CA LEU A 21 1.05 -8.66 -24.86
C LEU A 21 -0.01 -9.20 -23.91
N ALA A 22 -0.32 -10.51 -24.00
CA ALA A 22 -1.26 -11.15 -23.09
C ALA A 22 -0.76 -11.16 -21.64
N SER A 23 0.55 -11.34 -21.43
CA SER A 23 1.16 -11.28 -20.08
C SER A 23 1.00 -9.89 -19.48
N ILE A 24 1.35 -8.83 -20.22
CA ILE A 24 1.15 -7.44 -19.79
C ILE A 24 -0.33 -7.15 -19.53
N ALA A 25 -1.20 -7.50 -20.47
CA ALA A 25 -2.64 -7.23 -20.35
C ALA A 25 -3.25 -7.94 -19.14
N SER A 26 -2.81 -9.15 -18.81
CA SER A 26 -3.26 -9.87 -17.61
C SER A 26 -2.86 -9.14 -16.31
N GLY A 27 -1.68 -8.50 -16.31
CA GLY A 27 -1.23 -7.63 -15.22
C GLY A 27 -2.06 -6.35 -15.12
N TRP A 28 -2.31 -5.68 -16.25
CA TRP A 28 -3.18 -4.50 -16.29
C TRP A 28 -4.56 -4.80 -15.74
N ILE A 29 -5.20 -5.89 -16.21
CA ILE A 29 -6.51 -6.31 -15.73
C ILE A 29 -6.45 -6.53 -14.22
N ALA A 30 -5.50 -7.34 -13.72
CA ALA A 30 -5.36 -7.60 -12.28
C ALA A 30 -5.23 -6.31 -11.43
N ALA A 31 -4.56 -5.28 -11.93
CA ALA A 31 -4.37 -4.02 -11.20
C ALA A 31 -5.69 -3.27 -10.94
N PHE A 32 -6.72 -3.42 -11.76
CA PHE A 32 -8.05 -2.83 -11.52
C PHE A 32 -8.78 -3.44 -10.32
N ALA A 33 -8.26 -4.53 -9.74
CA ALA A 33 -8.76 -5.04 -8.47
C ALA A 33 -8.30 -4.18 -7.27
N MET A 34 -7.26 -3.37 -7.45
CA MET A 34 -6.76 -2.44 -6.42
C MET A 34 -7.54 -1.12 -6.45
N SER A 35 -7.51 -0.41 -5.33
CA SER A 35 -8.05 0.95 -5.22
C SER A 35 -7.39 1.88 -6.26
N PRO A 36 -8.14 2.82 -6.88
CA PRO A 36 -9.52 3.21 -6.57
C PRO A 36 -10.61 2.42 -7.32
N ALA A 37 -10.23 1.54 -8.25
CA ALA A 37 -11.22 0.78 -9.02
C ALA A 37 -11.90 -0.31 -8.18
N SER A 38 -11.14 -0.94 -7.26
CA SER A 38 -11.62 -1.93 -6.27
C SER A 38 -12.48 -3.04 -6.88
N PHE A 39 -12.29 -3.34 -8.16
CA PHE A 39 -13.10 -4.32 -8.88
C PHE A 39 -12.45 -5.70 -8.78
N TRP A 40 -12.61 -6.35 -7.63
CA TRP A 40 -11.97 -7.63 -7.30
C TRP A 40 -12.08 -8.74 -8.38
N PRO A 41 -13.14 -8.85 -9.22
CA PRO A 41 -13.18 -9.87 -10.28
C PRO A 41 -12.04 -9.74 -11.29
N CYS A 42 -11.50 -8.54 -11.49
CA CYS A 42 -10.33 -8.32 -12.33
C CYS A 42 -9.10 -9.11 -11.85
N LEU A 43 -8.95 -9.35 -10.54
CA LEU A 43 -7.87 -10.18 -10.02
C LEU A 43 -8.02 -11.63 -10.50
N PHE A 44 -9.24 -12.17 -10.49
CA PHE A 44 -9.54 -13.53 -10.96
C PHE A 44 -9.24 -13.67 -12.44
N VAL A 45 -9.65 -12.70 -13.26
CA VAL A 45 -9.35 -12.72 -14.70
C VAL A 45 -7.84 -12.63 -14.96
N GLY A 46 -7.16 -11.68 -14.31
CA GLY A 46 -5.73 -11.44 -14.52
C GLY A 46 -4.86 -12.60 -14.07
N LEU A 47 -5.06 -13.13 -12.86
CA LEU A 47 -4.26 -14.25 -12.35
C LEU A 47 -4.61 -15.60 -13.00
N SER A 48 -5.87 -15.81 -13.43
CA SER A 48 -6.20 -16.98 -14.25
C SER A 48 -5.53 -16.92 -15.63
N ALA A 49 -5.51 -15.74 -16.27
CA ALA A 49 -4.79 -15.56 -17.53
C ALA A 49 -3.28 -15.73 -17.37
N LEU A 50 -2.69 -15.19 -16.30
CA LEU A 50 -1.28 -15.40 -15.96
C LEU A 50 -0.97 -16.90 -15.76
N TYR A 51 -1.80 -17.60 -14.97
CA TYR A 51 -1.60 -19.03 -14.73
C TYR A 51 -1.65 -19.83 -16.03
N TYR A 52 -2.59 -19.50 -16.91
CA TYR A 52 -2.68 -20.11 -18.23
C TYR A 52 -1.41 -19.87 -19.06
N LEU A 53 -0.93 -18.63 -19.15
CA LEU A 53 0.28 -18.29 -19.89
C LEU A 53 1.52 -18.99 -19.30
N TYR A 54 1.61 -19.01 -17.96
CA TYR A 54 2.64 -19.73 -17.22
C TYR A 54 2.63 -21.23 -17.55
N SER A 55 1.47 -21.85 -17.67
CA SER A 55 1.38 -23.28 -17.97
C SER A 55 1.85 -23.64 -19.38
N ARG A 56 1.79 -22.68 -20.32
CA ARG A 56 2.31 -22.84 -21.69
C ARG A 56 3.82 -22.69 -21.80
N THR A 57 4.51 -22.39 -20.70
CA THR A 57 5.97 -22.25 -20.70
C THR A 57 6.65 -23.61 -20.60
N GLU A 58 7.69 -23.82 -21.40
CA GLU A 58 8.52 -25.03 -21.39
C GLU A 58 9.81 -24.81 -20.60
N ARG A 59 10.32 -23.57 -20.59
CA ARG A 59 11.61 -23.22 -19.97
C ARG A 59 11.41 -22.23 -18.82
N PRO A 60 12.23 -22.30 -17.75
CA PRO A 60 12.17 -21.34 -16.63
C PRO A 60 12.26 -19.87 -17.08
N MET A 61 13.06 -19.56 -18.10
CA MET A 61 13.15 -18.20 -18.65
C MET A 61 11.87 -17.70 -19.32
N GLN A 62 11.02 -18.60 -19.84
CA GLN A 62 9.71 -18.21 -20.36
C GLN A 62 8.73 -17.93 -19.21
N ALA A 63 8.79 -18.71 -18.12
CA ALA A 63 8.05 -18.44 -16.90
C ALA A 63 8.49 -17.12 -16.24
N TYR A 64 9.79 -16.85 -16.25
CA TYR A 64 10.34 -15.54 -15.87
C TYR A 64 9.73 -14.43 -16.71
N ALA A 65 9.74 -14.57 -18.03
CA ALA A 65 9.18 -13.56 -18.94
C ALA A 65 7.67 -13.34 -18.70
N ALA A 66 6.88 -14.40 -18.49
CA ALA A 66 5.46 -14.28 -18.13
C ALA A 66 5.27 -13.47 -16.84
N GLY A 67 5.97 -13.86 -15.77
CA GLY A 67 5.85 -13.19 -14.47
C GLY A 67 6.35 -11.74 -14.51
N PHE A 68 7.47 -11.49 -15.17
CA PHE A 68 8.04 -10.16 -15.35
C PHE A 68 7.09 -9.26 -16.14
N LEU A 69 6.59 -9.70 -17.29
CA LEU A 69 5.69 -8.90 -18.11
C LEU A 69 4.33 -8.67 -17.46
N PHE A 70 3.82 -9.66 -16.72
CA PHE A 70 2.65 -9.48 -15.86
C PHE A 70 2.92 -8.41 -14.80
N GLY A 71 4.06 -8.49 -14.10
CA GLY A 71 4.48 -7.49 -13.12
C GLY A 71 4.54 -6.09 -13.73
N ILE A 72 5.07 -5.95 -14.95
CA ILE A 72 5.14 -4.66 -15.65
C ILE A 72 3.75 -4.07 -15.81
N GLY A 73 2.79 -4.87 -16.30
CA GLY A 73 1.40 -4.43 -16.40
C GLY A 73 0.84 -4.05 -15.02
N TYR A 74 0.92 -4.96 -14.07
CA TYR A 74 0.32 -4.80 -12.74
C TYR A 74 0.86 -3.58 -11.98
N PHE A 75 2.18 -3.45 -11.90
CA PHE A 75 2.83 -2.38 -11.15
C PHE A 75 2.78 -1.04 -11.88
N THR A 76 2.88 -0.99 -13.21
CA THR A 76 2.78 0.29 -13.92
C THR A 76 1.38 0.87 -13.77
N THR A 77 0.32 0.05 -13.90
CA THR A 77 -1.06 0.51 -13.68
C THR A 77 -1.34 0.84 -12.22
N GLY A 78 -0.77 0.09 -11.27
CA GLY A 78 -1.02 0.31 -9.84
C GLY A 78 -0.15 1.38 -9.17
N LEU A 79 0.96 1.80 -9.79
CA LEU A 79 1.97 2.66 -9.17
C LEU A 79 2.34 3.89 -10.02
N TRP A 80 1.63 4.16 -11.12
CA TRP A 80 1.88 5.33 -11.96
C TRP A 80 1.88 6.65 -11.16
N TRP A 81 1.06 6.72 -10.10
CA TRP A 81 0.91 7.89 -9.25
C TRP A 81 2.19 8.28 -8.52
N ILE A 82 3.17 7.38 -8.37
CA ILE A 82 4.48 7.69 -7.77
C ILE A 82 5.18 8.79 -8.56
N GLY A 83 5.00 8.81 -9.88
CA GLY A 83 5.54 9.88 -10.72
C GLY A 83 5.05 11.27 -10.31
N ASN A 84 3.84 11.40 -9.74
CA ASN A 84 3.30 12.70 -9.34
C ASN A 84 4.13 13.37 -8.23
N ALA A 85 4.88 12.61 -7.44
CA ALA A 85 5.80 13.18 -6.44
C ALA A 85 6.93 14.01 -7.10
N LEU A 86 7.29 13.71 -8.35
CA LEU A 86 8.30 14.46 -9.11
C LEU A 86 7.73 15.71 -9.79
N LEU A 87 6.40 15.84 -9.87
CA LEU A 87 5.72 16.95 -10.55
C LEU A 87 5.34 18.09 -9.59
N VAL A 88 5.83 18.06 -8.35
CA VAL A 88 5.68 19.18 -7.42
C VAL A 88 6.38 20.41 -8.00
N GLU A 89 5.69 21.55 -7.98
CA GLU A 89 6.18 22.82 -8.54
C GLU A 89 7.54 23.19 -7.94
N GLY A 90 8.49 23.60 -8.79
CA GLY A 90 9.88 23.90 -8.40
C GLY A 90 10.81 22.68 -8.33
N ASN A 91 10.34 21.46 -8.61
CA ASN A 91 11.20 20.28 -8.66
C ASN A 91 12.00 20.19 -9.97
N GLU A 92 13.31 20.37 -9.90
CA GLU A 92 14.24 20.30 -11.05
C GLU A 92 14.32 18.89 -11.67
N PHE A 93 13.92 17.86 -10.94
CA PHE A 93 13.96 16.46 -11.38
C PHE A 93 12.68 15.96 -12.03
N ALA A 94 11.75 16.85 -12.41
CA ALA A 94 10.52 16.48 -13.11
C ALA A 94 10.77 15.65 -14.39
N TRP A 95 11.91 15.84 -15.06
CA TRP A 95 12.31 15.07 -16.24
C TRP A 95 12.54 13.56 -15.95
N VAL A 96 12.78 13.18 -14.69
CA VAL A 96 12.93 11.77 -14.25
C VAL A 96 11.57 11.05 -14.19
N TRP A 97 10.46 11.76 -14.36
CA TRP A 97 9.10 11.21 -14.28
C TRP A 97 8.90 9.89 -15.06
N PRO A 98 9.28 9.77 -16.36
CA PRO A 98 9.08 8.52 -17.09
C PRO A 98 9.86 7.35 -16.48
N ILE A 99 11.05 7.61 -15.93
CA ILE A 99 11.89 6.62 -15.26
C ILE A 99 11.26 6.17 -13.95
N SER A 100 10.61 7.08 -13.20
CA SER A 100 9.91 6.67 -11.97
C SER A 100 8.68 5.80 -12.25
N VAL A 101 7.91 6.13 -13.30
CA VAL A 101 6.66 5.45 -13.66
C VAL A 101 6.92 4.07 -14.27
N ILE A 102 8.05 3.87 -14.94
CA ILE A 102 8.38 2.59 -15.61
C ILE A 102 9.47 1.83 -14.85
N GLY A 103 10.50 2.53 -14.38
CA GLY A 103 11.70 1.94 -13.77
C GLY A 103 11.40 1.23 -12.46
N LEU A 104 10.68 1.85 -11.52
CA LEU A 104 10.33 1.18 -10.28
C LEU A 104 9.42 -0.05 -10.53
N PRO A 105 8.31 0.04 -11.31
CA PRO A 105 7.56 -1.15 -11.73
C PRO A 105 8.41 -2.24 -12.37
N THR A 106 9.40 -1.86 -13.20
CA THR A 106 10.34 -2.80 -13.82
C THR A 106 11.16 -3.55 -12.77
N LEU A 107 11.72 -2.84 -11.79
CA LEU A 107 12.49 -3.45 -10.70
C LEU A 107 11.62 -4.39 -9.86
N LEU A 108 10.40 -3.97 -9.52
CA LEU A 108 9.46 -4.79 -8.74
C LEU A 108 9.02 -6.05 -9.50
N SER A 109 8.91 -5.96 -10.83
CA SER A 109 8.54 -7.10 -11.69
C SER A 109 9.60 -8.20 -11.74
N LEU A 110 10.86 -7.88 -11.43
CA LEU A 110 11.94 -8.88 -11.34
C LEU A 110 11.63 -9.95 -10.30
N PHE A 111 11.01 -9.57 -9.18
CA PHE A 111 10.60 -10.51 -8.14
C PHE A 111 9.55 -11.49 -8.69
N THR A 112 8.52 -11.00 -9.38
CA THR A 112 7.47 -11.87 -9.93
C THR A 112 8.04 -12.86 -10.95
N GLY A 113 8.88 -12.37 -11.88
CA GLY A 113 9.55 -13.21 -12.85
C GLY A 113 10.44 -14.27 -12.20
N LEU A 114 11.30 -13.87 -11.26
CA LEU A 114 12.21 -14.78 -10.56
C LEU A 114 11.44 -15.92 -9.88
N TYR A 115 10.41 -15.59 -9.10
CA TYR A 115 9.70 -16.60 -8.31
C TYR A 115 8.84 -17.54 -9.17
N LEU A 116 8.24 -17.06 -10.26
CA LEU A 116 7.56 -17.96 -11.21
C LEU A 116 8.56 -18.88 -11.94
N SER A 117 9.77 -18.40 -12.24
CA SER A 117 10.81 -19.26 -12.82
C SER A 117 11.21 -20.39 -11.86
N ILE A 118 11.32 -20.11 -10.56
CA ILE A 118 11.61 -21.11 -9.52
C ILE A 118 10.46 -22.13 -9.42
N ALA A 119 9.20 -21.66 -9.37
CA ALA A 119 8.04 -22.54 -9.37
C ALA A 119 8.05 -23.50 -10.57
N ARG A 120 8.45 -22.99 -11.75
CA ARG A 120 8.51 -23.77 -13.00
C ARG A 120 9.59 -24.85 -12.97
N ILE A 121 10.72 -24.59 -12.31
CA ILE A 121 11.81 -25.57 -12.12
C ILE A 121 11.33 -26.69 -11.20
N MET A 122 10.62 -26.34 -10.12
CA MET A 122 10.26 -27.30 -9.08
C MET A 122 9.08 -28.20 -9.46
N THR A 123 8.13 -27.69 -10.25
CA THR A 123 6.88 -28.40 -10.49
C THR A 123 6.33 -28.17 -11.91
N PRO A 124 5.71 -29.19 -12.52
CA PRO A 124 4.96 -29.02 -13.75
C PRO A 124 3.61 -28.34 -13.47
N PRO A 125 3.19 -27.37 -14.32
CA PRO A 125 2.03 -26.53 -14.07
C PRO A 125 0.68 -27.25 -14.23
N ASP A 126 0.62 -28.41 -14.87
CA ASP A 126 -0.60 -29.20 -15.06
C ASP A 126 -0.91 -30.14 -13.87
N THR A 127 -0.32 -29.86 -12.70
CA THR A 127 -0.48 -30.67 -11.48
C THR A 127 -1.01 -29.83 -10.32
N ALA A 128 -1.70 -30.45 -9.36
CA ALA A 128 -2.18 -29.77 -8.16
C ALA A 128 -1.00 -29.22 -7.33
N LYS A 129 0.13 -29.95 -7.32
CA LYS A 129 1.39 -29.48 -6.73
C LYS A 129 1.91 -28.24 -7.45
N GLY A 130 1.85 -28.21 -8.79
CA GLY A 130 2.24 -27.05 -9.59
C GLY A 130 1.35 -25.83 -9.37
N PHE A 131 0.05 -26.02 -9.21
CA PHE A 131 -0.88 -24.96 -8.82
C PHE A 131 -0.56 -24.37 -7.44
N LEU A 132 -0.36 -25.22 -6.43
CA LEU A 132 0.02 -24.76 -5.09
C LEU A 132 1.41 -24.12 -5.08
N ALA A 133 2.37 -24.64 -5.85
CA ALA A 133 3.68 -24.04 -6.02
C ALA A 133 3.59 -22.65 -6.66
N PHE A 134 2.77 -22.47 -7.70
CA PHE A 134 2.52 -21.15 -8.28
C PHE A 134 1.99 -20.17 -7.24
N ALA A 135 0.96 -20.54 -6.47
CA ALA A 135 0.40 -19.66 -5.44
C ALA A 135 1.40 -19.34 -4.33
N PHE A 136 2.16 -20.35 -3.88
CA PHE A 136 3.18 -20.21 -2.86
C PHE A 136 4.33 -19.30 -3.32
N PHE A 137 4.94 -19.57 -4.47
CA PHE A 137 6.07 -18.77 -4.96
C PHE A 137 5.65 -17.36 -5.36
N LEU A 138 4.45 -17.17 -5.91
CA LEU A 138 3.95 -15.81 -6.16
C LEU A 138 3.73 -15.04 -4.85
N THR A 139 3.27 -15.69 -3.78
CA THR A 139 3.18 -15.07 -2.45
C THR A 139 4.56 -14.78 -1.85
N LEU A 140 5.50 -15.72 -2.00
CA LEU A 140 6.86 -15.53 -1.51
C LEU A 140 7.57 -14.40 -2.25
N SER A 141 7.26 -14.22 -3.54
CA SER A 141 7.67 -13.04 -4.33
C SER A 141 7.24 -11.73 -3.66
N GLU A 142 5.97 -11.65 -3.25
CA GLU A 142 5.40 -10.49 -2.60
C GLU A 142 6.00 -10.24 -1.21
N TRP A 143 6.27 -11.30 -0.46
CA TRP A 143 6.95 -11.20 0.83
C TRP A 143 8.38 -10.70 0.69
N THR A 144 9.16 -11.25 -0.26
CA THR A 144 10.53 -10.80 -0.52
C THR A 144 10.56 -9.37 -1.03
N ARG A 145 9.66 -9.00 -1.95
CA ARG A 145 9.51 -7.61 -2.43
C ARG A 145 9.16 -6.63 -1.30
N GLY A 146 8.36 -7.07 -0.35
CA GLY A 146 7.94 -6.27 0.80
C GLY A 146 8.95 -6.19 1.95
N THR A 147 10.08 -6.90 1.87
CA THR A 147 11.08 -6.97 2.95
C THR A 147 12.51 -6.66 2.50
N ALA A 148 12.87 -7.03 1.27
CA ALA A 148 14.19 -6.77 0.70
C ALA A 148 14.41 -5.26 0.48
N PHE A 149 15.65 -4.79 0.71
CA PHE A 149 16.06 -3.40 0.45
C PHE A 149 15.13 -2.35 1.08
N THR A 150 14.76 -2.53 2.35
CA THR A 150 13.75 -1.74 3.13
C THR A 150 12.28 -2.08 2.85
N GLY A 151 12.01 -2.80 1.75
CA GLY A 151 10.70 -3.33 1.43
C GLY A 151 9.79 -2.34 0.72
N PHE A 152 9.02 -2.84 -0.25
CA PHE A 152 7.98 -2.08 -0.94
C PHE A 152 6.70 -2.93 -1.08
N PRO A 153 5.91 -3.15 -0.01
CA PRO A 153 4.74 -4.03 0.00
C PRO A 153 3.46 -3.36 -0.55
N TRP A 154 3.58 -2.56 -1.61
CA TRP A 154 2.42 -1.92 -2.24
C TRP A 154 1.64 -2.88 -3.13
N ASN A 155 0.31 -2.75 -3.18
CA ASN A 155 -0.60 -3.55 -4.03
C ASN A 155 -0.47 -5.07 -3.84
N LEU A 156 -0.38 -5.56 -2.60
CA LEU A 156 -0.45 -6.99 -2.31
C LEU A 156 -1.79 -7.57 -2.79
N TYR A 157 -1.80 -8.75 -3.43
CA TYR A 157 -3.04 -9.35 -3.95
C TYR A 157 -4.10 -9.61 -2.86
N GLY A 158 -3.69 -9.75 -1.60
CA GLY A 158 -4.61 -9.84 -0.46
C GLY A 158 -5.46 -8.60 -0.25
N TYR A 159 -4.97 -7.41 -0.61
CA TYR A 159 -5.62 -6.12 -0.32
C TYR A 159 -6.94 -5.90 -1.05
N VAL A 160 -7.25 -6.69 -2.09
CA VAL A 160 -8.56 -6.63 -2.77
C VAL A 160 -9.74 -6.87 -1.83
N TRP A 161 -9.51 -7.48 -0.67
CA TRP A 161 -10.53 -7.76 0.35
C TRP A 161 -10.63 -6.70 1.45
N ALA A 162 -9.75 -5.69 1.47
CA ALA A 162 -9.69 -4.72 2.55
C ALA A 162 -10.95 -3.84 2.65
N GLU A 163 -11.60 -3.55 1.51
CA GLU A 163 -12.84 -2.77 1.43
C GLU A 163 -14.11 -3.61 1.65
N HIS A 164 -13.97 -4.94 1.75
CA HIS A 164 -15.07 -5.86 2.02
C HIS A 164 -15.05 -6.29 3.49
N LEU A 165 -15.71 -5.53 4.38
CA LEU A 165 -15.61 -5.67 5.84
C LEU A 165 -15.66 -7.11 6.38
N SER A 166 -16.59 -7.94 5.91
CA SER A 166 -16.67 -9.35 6.30
C SER A 166 -15.40 -10.12 5.89
N MET A 167 -14.96 -9.98 4.64
CA MET A 167 -13.72 -10.62 4.17
C MET A 167 -12.49 -10.04 4.89
N ALA A 168 -12.48 -8.73 5.15
CA ALA A 168 -11.41 -8.01 5.83
C ALA A 168 -11.15 -8.56 7.26
N GLN A 169 -12.15 -9.17 7.90
CA GLN A 169 -11.93 -9.85 9.18
C GLN A 169 -10.90 -10.97 9.11
N SER A 170 -10.72 -11.59 7.93
CA SER A 170 -9.77 -12.70 7.74
C SER A 170 -8.31 -12.27 7.88
N PHE A 171 -8.00 -10.98 7.71
CA PHE A 171 -6.65 -10.45 7.97
C PHE A 171 -6.22 -10.61 9.43
N HIS A 172 -7.16 -10.67 10.37
CA HIS A 172 -6.86 -10.95 11.78
C HIS A 172 -6.17 -12.32 11.96
N TYR A 173 -6.55 -13.32 11.16
CA TYR A 173 -6.03 -14.69 11.26
C TYR A 173 -4.80 -14.94 10.38
N PHE A 174 -4.80 -14.39 9.17
CA PHE A 174 -3.81 -14.73 8.15
C PHE A 174 -2.79 -13.61 7.85
N GLY A 175 -3.07 -12.39 8.32
CA GLY A 175 -2.31 -11.20 7.93
C GLY A 175 -2.36 -10.93 6.43
N ALA A 176 -1.61 -9.92 5.98
CA ALA A 176 -1.60 -9.47 4.59
C ALA A 176 -1.03 -10.51 3.61
N TYR A 177 0.04 -11.21 3.99
CA TYR A 177 0.68 -12.22 3.13
C TYR A 177 -0.08 -13.54 3.08
N GLY A 178 -0.71 -13.96 4.19
CA GLY A 178 -1.60 -15.12 4.16
C GLY A 178 -2.83 -14.86 3.30
N MET A 179 -3.42 -13.67 3.39
CA MET A 179 -4.49 -13.24 2.48
C MET A 179 -4.01 -13.15 1.03
N THR A 180 -2.76 -12.76 0.79
CA THR A 180 -2.16 -12.80 -0.56
C THR A 180 -2.14 -14.23 -1.14
N PHE A 181 -1.71 -15.22 -0.36
CA PHE A 181 -1.72 -16.63 -0.80
C PHE A 181 -3.12 -17.11 -1.16
N VAL A 182 -4.09 -16.84 -0.28
CA VAL A 182 -5.49 -17.23 -0.47
C VAL A 182 -6.07 -16.56 -1.72
N SER A 183 -5.87 -15.24 -1.88
CA SER A 183 -6.29 -14.50 -3.07
C SER A 183 -5.71 -15.06 -4.35
N VAL A 184 -4.41 -15.35 -4.37
CA VAL A 184 -3.74 -15.91 -5.56
C VAL A 184 -4.29 -17.28 -5.90
N ALA A 185 -4.47 -18.15 -4.89
CA ALA A 185 -5.04 -19.48 -5.09
C ALA A 185 -6.46 -19.39 -5.66
N TRP A 186 -7.35 -18.58 -5.08
CA TRP A 186 -8.70 -18.40 -5.60
C TRP A 186 -8.72 -17.82 -7.01
N ALA A 187 -7.96 -16.75 -7.23
CA ALA A 187 -7.96 -16.02 -8.49
C ALA A 187 -7.35 -16.81 -9.65
N ALA A 188 -6.34 -17.65 -9.40
CA ALA A 188 -5.72 -18.49 -10.42
C ALA A 188 -6.48 -19.81 -10.67
N ALA A 189 -7.48 -20.15 -9.84
CA ALA A 189 -8.17 -21.44 -9.90
C ALA A 189 -8.81 -21.71 -11.27
N ALA A 190 -9.49 -20.74 -11.88
CA ALA A 190 -10.11 -20.95 -13.19
C ALA A 190 -9.06 -21.22 -14.29
N GLY A 191 -7.94 -20.50 -14.27
CA GLY A 191 -6.79 -20.77 -15.14
C GLY A 191 -6.23 -22.18 -14.95
N PHE A 192 -6.09 -22.63 -13.70
CA PHE A 192 -5.67 -24.00 -13.39
C PHE A 192 -6.66 -25.06 -13.90
N LEU A 193 -7.95 -24.86 -13.65
CA LEU A 193 -9.00 -25.79 -14.07
C LEU A 193 -9.12 -25.93 -15.59
N TYR A 194 -8.78 -24.88 -16.33
CA TYR A 194 -8.70 -24.89 -17.78
C TYR A 194 -7.50 -25.70 -18.28
N VAL A 195 -6.35 -25.60 -17.60
CA VAL A 195 -5.12 -26.35 -17.93
C VAL A 195 -5.24 -27.82 -17.53
N TRP A 196 -5.95 -28.11 -16.43
CA TRP A 196 -6.17 -29.46 -15.96
C TRP A 196 -7.07 -30.23 -16.93
N ASN A 197 -6.50 -31.19 -17.67
CA ASN A 197 -7.23 -32.00 -18.63
C ASN A 197 -7.30 -33.50 -18.24
N LYS A 198 -7.14 -33.79 -16.96
CA LYS A 198 -7.21 -35.14 -16.38
C LYS A 198 -8.60 -35.34 -15.75
N ASP A 199 -8.66 -36.07 -14.64
CA ASP A 199 -9.90 -36.42 -13.96
C ASP A 199 -10.73 -35.19 -13.55
N PRO A 200 -12.08 -35.27 -13.60
CA PRO A 200 -12.97 -34.19 -13.19
C PRO A 200 -12.99 -33.98 -11.67
N LEU A 201 -12.63 -34.99 -10.89
CA LEU A 201 -12.71 -34.94 -9.42
C LEU A 201 -11.85 -33.82 -8.81
N PRO A 202 -10.56 -33.65 -9.15
CA PRO A 202 -9.76 -32.49 -8.72
C PRO A 202 -10.37 -31.14 -9.10
N LYS A 203 -11.10 -31.06 -10.21
CA LYS A 203 -11.79 -29.81 -10.60
C LYS A 203 -12.90 -29.46 -9.63
N ILE A 204 -13.75 -30.44 -9.31
CA ILE A 204 -14.85 -30.30 -8.35
C ILE A 204 -14.30 -29.94 -6.98
N ILE A 205 -13.24 -30.61 -6.53
CA ILE A 205 -12.58 -30.33 -5.26
C ILE A 205 -12.04 -28.90 -5.23
N CYS A 206 -11.37 -28.43 -6.29
CA CYS A 206 -10.81 -27.09 -6.34
C CYS A 206 -11.92 -26.02 -6.33
N ILE A 207 -12.95 -26.15 -7.16
CA ILE A 207 -14.11 -25.23 -7.17
C ILE A 207 -14.79 -25.23 -5.81
N GLY A 208 -15.06 -26.41 -5.25
CA GLY A 208 -15.65 -26.58 -3.94
C GLY A 208 -14.81 -25.96 -2.83
N ALA A 209 -13.49 -26.11 -2.88
CA ALA A 209 -12.57 -25.51 -1.92
C ALA A 209 -12.56 -23.98 -2.02
N VAL A 210 -12.53 -23.39 -3.22
CA VAL A 210 -12.63 -21.93 -3.41
C VAL A 210 -13.96 -21.43 -2.84
N ALA A 211 -15.09 -22.01 -3.24
CA ALA A 211 -16.40 -21.60 -2.78
C ALA A 211 -16.56 -21.75 -1.26
N ALA A 212 -16.14 -22.89 -0.71
CA ALA A 212 -16.23 -23.17 0.72
C ALA A 212 -15.34 -22.25 1.55
N THR A 213 -14.09 -21.99 1.12
CA THR A 213 -13.18 -21.12 1.86
C THR A 213 -13.57 -19.64 1.75
N MET A 214 -14.00 -19.17 0.58
CA MET A 214 -14.55 -17.81 0.44
C MET A 214 -15.82 -17.65 1.30
N GLY A 215 -16.75 -18.60 1.23
CA GLY A 215 -17.98 -18.59 2.03
C GLY A 215 -17.69 -18.64 3.53
N ALA A 216 -16.77 -19.50 3.97
CA ALA A 216 -16.37 -19.57 5.37
C ALA A 216 -15.74 -18.26 5.87
N MET A 217 -14.83 -17.66 5.10
CA MET A 217 -14.22 -16.37 5.46
C MET A 217 -15.28 -15.25 5.56
N TYR A 218 -16.22 -15.21 4.61
CA TYR A 218 -17.32 -14.26 4.66
C TYR A 218 -18.21 -14.48 5.89
N LEU A 219 -18.66 -15.71 6.14
CA LEU A 219 -19.56 -16.02 7.26
C LEU A 219 -18.91 -15.80 8.62
N VAL A 220 -17.67 -16.25 8.81
CA VAL A 220 -16.90 -16.02 10.05
C VAL A 220 -16.68 -14.52 10.26
N GLY A 221 -16.37 -13.79 9.19
CA GLY A 221 -16.19 -12.35 9.27
C GLY A 221 -17.46 -11.60 9.64
N THR A 222 -18.59 -11.94 9.00
CA THR A 222 -19.90 -11.40 9.35
C THR A 222 -20.26 -11.71 10.80
N ALA A 223 -20.12 -12.96 11.23
CA ALA A 223 -20.38 -13.35 12.62
C ALA A 223 -19.48 -12.58 13.61
N ARG A 224 -18.23 -12.31 13.26
CA ARG A 224 -17.33 -11.51 14.10
C ARG A 224 -17.81 -10.06 14.22
N LEU A 225 -18.24 -9.45 13.11
CA LEU A 225 -18.78 -8.09 13.12
C LEU A 225 -20.07 -8.00 13.93
N GLU A 226 -20.97 -8.98 13.81
CA GLU A 226 -22.23 -9.04 14.56
C GLU A 226 -21.98 -9.23 16.07
N ASN A 227 -21.00 -10.05 16.45
CA ASN A 227 -20.67 -10.30 17.86
C ASN A 227 -19.82 -9.20 18.51
N ASN A 228 -19.29 -8.25 17.73
CA ASN A 228 -18.49 -7.14 18.22
C ASN A 228 -19.05 -5.82 17.67
N PRO A 229 -20.28 -5.44 18.07
CA PRO A 229 -20.90 -4.22 17.60
C PRO A 229 -20.05 -3.00 17.98
N THR A 230 -20.07 -1.98 17.11
CA THR A 230 -19.39 -0.72 17.38
C THR A 230 -19.95 -0.06 18.65
N THR A 231 -19.08 0.18 19.61
CA THR A 231 -19.38 0.98 20.81
C THR A 231 -18.77 2.36 20.65
N PHE A 232 -19.54 3.40 20.94
CA PHE A 232 -19.05 4.77 20.95
C PHE A 232 -18.47 5.10 22.31
N ASP A 233 -17.29 5.71 22.31
CA ASP A 233 -16.68 6.28 23.51
C ASP A 233 -17.17 7.71 23.66
N THR A 234 -17.96 7.97 24.70
CA THR A 234 -18.50 9.31 25.01
C THR A 234 -17.55 10.13 25.88
N ALA A 235 -16.57 9.50 26.52
CA ALA A 235 -15.58 10.18 27.35
C ALA A 235 -14.46 10.79 26.50
N ASN A 236 -14.20 10.28 25.30
CA ASN A 236 -13.13 10.73 24.44
C ASN A 236 -13.63 11.16 23.06
N ALA A 237 -13.30 12.38 22.65
CA ALA A 237 -13.50 12.85 21.28
C ALA A 237 -12.18 13.03 20.54
N VAL A 238 -12.19 12.81 19.22
CA VAL A 238 -11.04 12.99 18.35
C VAL A 238 -11.37 14.04 17.28
N VAL A 239 -10.57 15.10 17.23
CA VAL A 239 -10.67 16.18 16.24
C VAL A 239 -9.52 16.04 15.23
N VAL A 240 -9.81 15.54 14.04
CA VAL A 240 -8.80 15.39 12.97
C VAL A 240 -8.72 16.66 12.14
N VAL A 241 -7.57 17.34 12.17
CA VAL A 241 -7.37 18.63 11.52
C VAL A 241 -6.66 18.45 10.18
N GLN A 242 -7.33 18.83 9.08
CA GLN A 242 -6.78 18.75 7.73
C GLN A 242 -6.70 20.15 7.10
N PRO A 243 -5.59 20.89 7.26
CA PRO A 243 -5.49 22.27 6.82
C PRO A 243 -5.40 22.43 5.29
N ASN A 244 -5.23 21.33 4.54
CA ASN A 244 -5.15 21.30 3.08
C ASN A 244 -4.16 22.36 2.53
N ILE A 245 -2.94 22.37 3.09
CA ILE A 245 -1.87 23.29 2.70
C ILE A 245 -1.22 22.75 1.41
N PRO A 246 -1.13 23.55 0.33
CA PRO A 246 -0.43 23.14 -0.89
C PRO A 246 1.04 22.75 -0.63
N GLN A 247 1.53 21.74 -1.33
CA GLN A 247 2.87 21.18 -1.05
C GLN A 247 4.01 22.20 -1.24
N ASN A 248 3.91 23.09 -2.24
CA ASN A 248 4.87 24.18 -2.48
C ASN A 248 4.89 25.22 -1.35
N MET A 249 3.76 25.42 -0.66
CA MET A 249 3.63 26.34 0.47
C MET A 249 4.03 25.73 1.81
N LYS A 250 4.16 24.39 1.89
CA LYS A 250 4.43 23.68 3.16
C LYS A 250 5.78 24.10 3.77
N TRP A 251 6.76 24.35 2.92
CA TRP A 251 8.14 24.68 3.31
C TRP A 251 8.53 26.12 3.00
N ASP A 252 7.60 26.95 2.52
CA ASP A 252 7.83 28.36 2.26
C ASP A 252 7.94 29.14 3.60
N PRO A 253 9.08 29.78 3.89
CA PRO A 253 9.24 30.59 5.11
C PRO A 253 8.19 31.70 5.25
N SER A 254 7.75 32.29 4.14
CA SER A 254 6.74 33.37 4.15
C SER A 254 5.34 32.87 4.51
N ALA A 255 5.03 31.61 4.18
CA ALA A 255 3.74 30.98 4.45
C ALA A 255 3.66 30.31 5.83
N THR A 256 4.81 30.03 6.46
CA THR A 256 4.92 29.22 7.68
C THR A 256 3.98 29.69 8.80
N GLN A 257 3.98 31.00 9.11
CA GLN A 257 3.14 31.53 10.17
C GLN A 257 1.64 31.46 9.83
N ALA A 258 1.27 31.78 8.59
CA ALA A 258 -0.13 31.72 8.14
C ALA A 258 -0.66 30.28 8.16
N ASN A 259 0.16 29.31 7.74
CA ASN A 259 -0.15 27.88 7.75
C ASN A 259 -0.35 27.36 9.19
N PHE A 260 0.52 27.74 10.11
CA PHE A 260 0.39 27.39 11.52
C PHE A 260 -0.91 27.96 12.12
N ILE A 261 -1.18 29.26 11.94
CA ILE A 261 -2.40 29.89 12.46
C ILE A 261 -3.67 29.29 11.84
N LYS A 262 -3.65 28.95 10.54
CA LYS A 262 -4.76 28.24 9.89
C LYS A 262 -5.04 26.90 10.59
N THR A 263 -3.99 26.14 10.89
CA THR A 263 -4.10 24.83 11.55
C THR A 263 -4.64 24.98 12.98
N VAL A 264 -4.15 25.97 13.73
CA VAL A 264 -4.67 26.32 15.07
C VAL A 264 -6.16 26.65 15.02
N ARG A 265 -6.59 27.53 14.12
CA ARG A 265 -8.01 27.92 14.01
C ARG A 265 -8.93 26.75 13.70
N LEU A 266 -8.50 25.82 12.84
CA LEU A 266 -9.26 24.60 12.55
C LEU A 266 -9.34 23.64 13.75
N SER A 267 -8.50 23.85 14.76
CA SER A 267 -8.49 23.07 16.00
C SER A 267 -9.38 23.66 17.09
N GLU A 268 -9.91 24.88 16.90
CA GLU A 268 -10.75 25.58 17.88
C GLU A 268 -12.22 25.21 17.66
N VAL A 269 -12.57 23.96 17.97
CA VAL A 269 -13.95 23.46 17.87
C VAL A 269 -14.70 23.77 19.17
N PRO A 270 -15.88 24.45 19.13
CA PRO A 270 -16.65 24.71 20.34
C PRO A 270 -17.06 23.41 21.03
N GLU A 271 -16.91 23.32 22.36
CA GLU A 271 -17.26 22.12 23.15
C GLU A 271 -18.74 21.72 23.01
N SER A 272 -19.63 22.69 22.77
CA SER A 272 -21.05 22.44 22.46
C SER A 272 -21.28 21.66 21.17
N SER A 273 -20.28 21.55 20.30
CA SER A 273 -20.37 20.80 19.04
C SER A 273 -20.36 19.29 19.26
N PHE A 274 -19.95 18.83 20.45
CA PHE A 274 -19.89 17.41 20.79
C PHE A 274 -21.21 16.86 21.37
N GLY A 275 -22.24 17.70 21.55
CA GLY A 275 -23.55 17.32 22.05
C GLY A 275 -23.81 17.79 23.49
N GLU A 276 -24.83 17.22 24.13
CA GLU A 276 -25.20 17.54 25.52
C GLU A 276 -24.16 17.01 26.51
N ASP A 277 -23.65 15.81 26.26
CA ASP A 277 -22.58 15.19 27.06
C ASP A 277 -21.22 15.57 26.48
N VAL A 278 -20.63 16.65 27.01
CA VAL A 278 -19.30 17.11 26.60
C VAL A 278 -18.26 16.05 27.00
N PRO A 279 -17.40 15.58 26.07
CA PRO A 279 -16.37 14.58 26.35
C PRO A 279 -15.43 15.02 27.46
N GLU A 280 -14.96 14.08 28.28
CA GLU A 280 -13.94 14.35 29.30
C GLU A 280 -12.60 14.74 28.66
N ASN A 281 -12.21 14.06 27.58
CA ASN A 281 -10.96 14.31 26.87
C ASN A 281 -11.20 14.63 25.39
N ILE A 282 -10.42 15.58 24.87
CA ILE A 282 -10.41 15.93 23.44
C ILE A 282 -9.01 15.74 22.88
N PHE A 283 -8.86 14.82 21.93
CA PHE A 283 -7.62 14.57 21.20
C PHE A 283 -7.65 15.29 19.85
N ILE A 284 -6.89 16.37 19.74
CA ILE A 284 -6.72 17.13 18.51
C ILE A 284 -5.56 16.50 17.74
N VAL A 285 -5.81 16.04 16.52
CA VAL A 285 -4.82 15.33 15.69
C VAL A 285 -4.41 16.21 14.51
N TRP A 286 -3.15 16.61 14.48
CA TRP A 286 -2.52 17.34 13.38
C TRP A 286 -1.68 16.41 12.49
N PRO A 287 -1.54 16.73 11.19
CA PRO A 287 -0.88 15.88 10.23
C PRO A 287 0.65 15.81 10.42
N GLU A 288 1.29 14.96 9.62
CA GLU A 288 2.75 14.80 9.57
C GLU A 288 3.46 16.13 9.30
N THR A 289 4.42 16.43 10.18
CA THR A 289 5.26 17.64 10.11
C THR A 289 4.45 18.94 10.12
N ALA A 290 3.37 18.99 10.92
CA ALA A 290 2.60 20.22 11.15
C ALA A 290 3.38 21.24 11.99
N ILE A 291 4.27 20.77 12.88
CA ILE A 291 5.19 21.63 13.64
C ILE A 291 6.61 21.42 13.11
N SER A 292 7.21 22.48 12.59
CA SER A 292 8.64 22.54 12.24
C SER A 292 9.40 23.36 13.28
N PRO A 293 10.75 23.30 13.30
CA PRO A 293 11.54 24.19 14.16
C PRO A 293 11.22 25.67 13.94
N ALA A 294 10.92 26.08 12.70
CA ALA A 294 10.50 27.45 12.39
C ALA A 294 9.18 27.85 13.09
N VAL A 295 8.31 26.89 13.41
CA VAL A 295 7.09 27.14 14.19
C VAL A 295 7.38 27.08 15.68
N SER A 296 8.07 26.05 16.17
CA SER A 296 8.28 25.81 17.60
C SER A 296 9.27 26.76 18.26
N ASP A 297 10.23 27.29 17.51
CA ASP A 297 11.25 28.22 18.03
C ASP A 297 10.66 29.63 18.27
N MET A 298 9.43 29.90 17.80
CA MET A 298 8.74 31.17 17.98
C MET A 298 7.93 31.19 19.29
N PRO A 299 8.27 32.02 20.29
CA PRO A 299 7.57 32.05 21.58
C PRO A 299 6.07 32.35 21.46
N GLN A 300 5.69 33.21 20.51
CA GLN A 300 4.28 33.53 20.23
C GLN A 300 3.46 32.31 19.77
N ASN A 301 4.09 31.34 19.09
CA ASN A 301 3.40 30.14 18.60
C ASN A 301 3.19 29.14 19.74
N VAL A 302 4.13 29.04 20.67
CA VAL A 302 3.97 28.25 21.90
C VAL A 302 2.80 28.79 22.73
N GLU A 303 2.71 30.12 22.88
CA GLU A 303 1.58 30.74 23.58
C GLU A 303 0.25 30.57 22.83
N THR A 304 0.29 30.60 21.51
CA THR A 304 -0.90 30.33 20.68
C THR A 304 -1.40 28.90 20.87
N LEU A 305 -0.51 27.90 20.91
CA LEU A 305 -0.87 26.52 21.23
C LEU A 305 -1.47 26.38 22.63
N ARG A 306 -0.84 27.01 23.62
CA ARG A 306 -1.35 27.02 25.01
C ARG A 306 -2.74 27.62 25.09
N ARG A 307 -3.00 28.72 24.36
CA ARG A 307 -4.32 29.34 24.32
C ARG A 307 -5.36 28.46 23.64
N MET A 308 -5.01 27.81 22.52
CA MET A 308 -5.91 26.92 21.80
C MET A 308 -6.32 25.74 22.69
N LEU A 309 -5.35 25.05 23.30
CA LEU A 309 -5.63 23.92 24.20
C LEU A 309 -6.36 24.36 25.48
N GLY A 310 -5.95 25.49 26.05
CA GLY A 310 -6.62 26.11 27.20
C GLY A 310 -8.00 26.70 26.87
N GLY A 311 -8.39 26.76 25.59
CA GLY A 311 -9.69 27.21 25.11
C GLY A 311 -10.82 26.24 25.45
N TYR A 312 -10.52 24.94 25.48
CA TYR A 312 -11.40 23.89 25.97
C TYR A 312 -11.51 24.02 27.50
N LYS A 313 -12.69 24.35 28.03
CA LYS A 313 -12.86 24.68 29.46
C LYS A 313 -13.34 23.49 30.27
N VAL A 314 -14.15 22.64 29.67
CA VAL A 314 -14.75 21.48 30.31
C VAL A 314 -13.84 20.27 30.13
N SER A 315 -13.39 20.02 28.90
CA SER A 315 -12.56 18.86 28.56
C SER A 315 -11.08 19.08 28.85
N ASP A 316 -10.36 18.00 29.12
CA ASP A 316 -8.91 17.97 29.03
C ASP A 316 -8.47 17.80 27.57
N ALA A 317 -7.82 18.82 27.02
CA ALA A 317 -7.43 18.86 25.62
C ALA A 317 -5.99 18.38 25.44
N HIS A 318 -5.78 17.51 24.46
CA HIS A 318 -4.48 16.96 24.09
C HIS A 318 -4.21 17.20 22.61
N LEU A 319 -2.98 17.53 22.28
CA LEU A 319 -2.53 17.66 20.89
C LEU A 319 -1.65 16.48 20.52
N VAL A 320 -2.07 15.71 19.51
CA VAL A 320 -1.28 14.70 18.81
C VAL A 320 -0.84 15.28 17.48
N THR A 321 0.44 15.58 17.31
CA THR A 321 0.92 16.30 16.11
C THR A 321 2.18 15.70 15.53
N GLY A 322 2.27 15.67 14.20
CA GLY A 322 3.54 15.47 13.51
C GLY A 322 4.49 16.65 13.76
N ILE A 323 5.73 16.35 14.11
CA ILE A 323 6.78 17.33 14.39
C ILE A 323 8.11 16.93 13.75
N LEU A 324 8.77 17.88 13.10
CA LEU A 324 10.16 17.74 12.68
C LEU A 324 11.07 18.12 13.86
N ARG A 325 11.56 17.11 14.57
CA ARG A 325 12.27 17.27 15.85
C ARG A 325 13.78 17.34 15.63
N ARG A 326 14.45 18.36 16.18
CA ARG A 326 15.92 18.34 16.32
C ARG A 326 16.32 17.25 17.31
N LYS A 327 17.19 16.35 16.89
CA LYS A 327 17.79 15.33 17.74
C LYS A 327 19.07 15.90 18.38
N PRO A 328 19.48 15.39 19.55
CA PRO A 328 20.73 15.80 20.19
C PRO A 328 21.97 15.33 19.42
N ASP A 329 21.82 14.29 18.59
CA ASP A 329 22.88 13.75 17.77
C ASP A 329 23.24 14.68 16.60
N MET A 330 24.50 14.64 16.18
CA MET A 330 24.97 15.30 14.97
C MET A 330 25.27 14.24 13.90
N VAL A 331 24.96 14.53 12.65
CA VAL A 331 25.27 13.67 11.50
C VAL A 331 26.32 14.34 10.64
N GLU A 332 27.38 13.61 10.28
CA GLU A 332 28.34 14.08 9.30
C GLU A 332 27.77 13.96 7.89
N ARG A 333 27.77 15.06 7.14
CA ARG A 333 27.37 15.15 5.74
C ARG A 333 28.44 15.92 4.98
N ASP A 334 29.05 15.28 3.99
CA ASP A 334 30.13 15.86 3.16
C ASP A 334 31.28 16.49 3.99
N GLY A 335 31.66 15.85 5.10
CA GLY A 335 32.71 16.32 6.01
C GLY A 335 32.26 17.41 7.00
N VAL A 336 30.97 17.75 7.03
CA VAL A 336 30.40 18.78 7.91
C VAL A 336 29.44 18.13 8.90
N MET A 337 29.58 18.46 10.19
CA MET A 337 28.64 18.00 11.22
C MET A 337 27.37 18.86 11.20
N GLU A 338 26.23 18.23 10.90
CA GLU A 338 24.91 18.85 10.87
C GLU A 338 24.02 18.31 12.00
N THR A 339 23.00 19.07 12.41
CA THR A 339 22.00 18.60 13.39
C THR A 339 21.17 17.46 12.80
N ALA A 340 21.04 16.36 13.54
CA ALA A 340 20.13 15.28 13.17
C ALA A 340 18.66 15.72 13.34
N TYR A 341 17.80 15.30 12.42
CA TYR A 341 16.36 15.53 12.49
C TYR A 341 15.59 14.20 12.56
N GLY A 342 14.52 14.17 13.35
CA GLY A 342 13.58 13.06 13.42
C GLY A 342 12.19 13.50 12.97
N ASN A 343 11.63 12.79 12.00
CA ASN A 343 10.20 12.86 11.72
C ASN A 343 9.45 12.13 12.86
N SER A 344 8.70 12.88 13.66
CA SER A 344 8.18 12.38 14.93
C SER A 344 6.70 12.70 15.09
N VAL A 345 6.02 11.98 15.97
CA VAL A 345 4.72 12.37 16.54
C VAL A 345 4.94 12.80 17.98
N ALA A 346 4.33 13.92 18.37
CA ALA A 346 4.28 14.39 19.75
C ALA A 346 2.86 14.29 20.30
N LEU A 347 2.72 13.79 21.53
CA LEU A 347 1.53 13.95 22.36
C LEU A 347 1.82 15.04 23.40
N ILE A 348 1.03 16.10 23.39
CA ILE A 348 1.21 17.31 24.21
C ILE A 348 -0.05 17.50 25.04
N ASP A 349 0.13 17.65 26.36
CA ASP A 349 -0.97 17.96 27.28
C ASP A 349 -1.43 19.42 27.19
N LYS A 350 -2.58 19.71 27.80
CA LYS A 350 -3.22 21.03 27.79
C LYS A 350 -2.32 22.16 28.27
N ASN A 351 -1.43 21.84 29.22
CA ASN A 351 -0.54 22.80 29.87
C ASN A 351 0.84 22.92 29.20
N LEU A 352 1.13 22.09 28.18
CA LEU A 352 2.43 21.97 27.53
C LEU A 352 3.54 21.57 28.53
N SER A 353 3.15 20.87 29.60
CA SER A 353 4.03 20.43 30.69
C SER A 353 4.53 19.01 30.50
N ASN A 354 3.78 18.19 29.76
CA ASN A 354 4.10 16.81 29.48
C ASN A 354 4.06 16.58 27.98
N ILE A 355 5.24 16.34 27.39
CA ILE A 355 5.38 16.07 25.97
C ILE A 355 6.03 14.70 25.79
N ARG A 356 5.34 13.81 25.10
CA ARG A 356 5.85 12.47 24.75
C ARG A 356 6.06 12.38 23.25
N PHE A 357 7.11 11.70 22.84
CA PHE A 357 7.49 11.57 21.43
C PHE A 357 7.53 10.13 20.98
N TYR A 358 7.18 9.91 19.72
CA TYR A 358 7.47 8.70 18.95
C TYR A 358 8.21 9.11 17.68
N ASP A 359 9.39 8.55 17.45
CA ASP A 359 10.17 8.83 16.24
C ASP A 359 9.86 7.77 15.16
N LYS A 360 9.69 8.22 13.91
CA LYS A 360 9.43 7.34 12.77
C LYS A 360 10.58 6.35 12.58
N TYR A 361 10.24 5.06 12.56
CA TYR A 361 11.22 3.98 12.48
C TYR A 361 11.61 3.63 11.03
N ASN A 362 10.62 3.40 10.16
CA ASN A 362 10.86 3.09 8.75
C ASN A 362 10.82 4.36 7.92
N LEU A 363 11.98 4.75 7.39
CA LEU A 363 12.15 5.93 6.56
C LEU A 363 11.98 5.59 5.08
N VAL A 364 11.45 6.52 4.31
CA VAL A 364 11.27 6.37 2.86
C VAL A 364 12.61 6.59 2.15
N PRO A 365 13.14 5.60 1.40
CA PRO A 365 14.36 5.77 0.62
C PRO A 365 14.21 6.90 -0.41
N PHE A 366 15.28 7.68 -0.59
CA PHE A 366 15.37 8.87 -1.47
C PHE A 366 14.46 10.05 -1.10
N GLY A 367 13.47 9.85 -0.21
CA GLY A 367 12.66 10.93 0.36
C GLY A 367 13.18 11.44 1.71
N GLU A 368 13.47 10.52 2.63
CA GLU A 368 13.87 10.83 4.01
C GLU A 368 15.33 10.48 4.31
N PHE A 369 15.95 9.61 3.49
CA PHE A 369 17.38 9.32 3.56
C PHE A 369 17.91 8.89 2.20
N ILE A 370 19.23 8.98 2.01
CA ILE A 370 19.91 8.51 0.79
C ILE A 370 20.56 7.16 1.09
N PRO A 371 20.11 6.05 0.46
CA PRO A 371 20.78 4.77 0.60
C PRO A 371 22.24 4.84 0.15
N PHE A 372 23.14 4.14 0.86
CA PHE A 372 24.57 4.09 0.57
C PHE A 372 25.31 5.45 0.57
N GLN A 373 24.78 6.49 1.22
CA GLN A 373 25.40 7.83 1.24
C GLN A 373 26.87 7.87 1.72
N LYS A 374 27.32 6.87 2.47
CA LYS A 374 28.70 6.77 2.98
C LYS A 374 29.68 6.03 2.05
N TRP A 375 29.21 5.48 0.94
CA TRP A 375 30.00 4.58 0.07
C TRP A 375 30.26 5.17 -1.30
#